data_AF-Q79FE9-F1
#
_entry.id   AF-Q79FE9-F1
#
_cell.length_a   1.000
_cell.length_b   1.000
_cell.length_c   1.000
_cell.angle_alpha   90.00
_cell.angle_beta   90.00
_cell.angle_gamma   90.00
#
_symmetry.space_group_name_H-M   'P 1'
#
loop_
_entity.id
_entity.type
_entity.pdbx_description
1 polymer ?
#
loop_
_entity_poly.entity_id
_entity_poly.type
_entity_poly.pdbx_seq_one_letter_code
_entity_poly.pdbx_strand_id
1 'polypeptide(L)' 'MSLVSVAPELVVTAVPDVARIGSSIGAPDTAAAARPTTSVLAAGADEVSADVVALFGWVAR' A
#
# COMPACT_ATOMS: atom_id res chain seq x y z
N MET A 1 0.23 34.45 15.22
CA MET A 1 -0.90 33.63 15.70
C MET A 1 -1.50 32.90 14.50
N SER A 2 -1.53 31.57 14.48
CA SER A 2 -2.21 30.81 13.42
C SER A 2 -3.69 30.64 13.82
N LEU A 3 -4.61 31.06 12.96
CA LEU A 3 -6.04 30.84 13.11
C LEU A 3 -6.43 29.76 12.10
N VAL A 4 -6.79 28.57 12.58
CA VAL A 4 -7.34 27.51 11.75
C VAL A 4 -8.85 27.71 11.68
N SER A 5 -9.35 28.06 10.49
CA SER A 5 -10.79 28.11 10.20
C SER A 5 -11.24 26.74 9.69
N VAL A 6 -12.27 26.17 10.34
CA VAL A 6 -12.82 24.87 9.98
C VAL A 6 -14.31 25.04 9.72
N ALA A 7 -14.83 24.43 8.66
CA ALA A 7 -16.26 24.25 8.46
C ALA A 7 -16.64 22.86 9.02
N PRO A 8 -17.26 22.76 10.20
CA PRO A 8 -17.49 21.48 10.88
C PRO A 8 -18.25 20.48 10.00
N GLU A 9 -19.09 20.98 9.13
CA GLU A 9 -20.04 20.18 8.36
C GLU A 9 -19.31 19.40 7.27
N LEU A 10 -18.27 20.02 6.69
CA LEU A 10 -17.37 19.36 5.74
C LEU A 10 -16.52 18.29 6.42
N VAL A 11 -16.11 18.52 7.68
CA VAL A 11 -15.34 17.54 8.44
C VAL A 11 -16.19 16.30 8.74
N VAL A 12 -17.44 16.51 9.16
CA VAL A 12 -18.39 15.41 9.43
C VAL A 12 -18.60 14.53 8.19
N THR A 13 -18.61 15.11 6.99
CA THR A 13 -18.69 14.33 5.73
C THR A 13 -17.35 13.70 5.32
N ALA A 14 -16.22 14.39 5.50
CA ALA A 14 -14.93 13.92 5.02
C ALA A 14 -14.35 12.78 5.87
N VAL A 15 -14.62 12.74 7.17
CA VAL A 15 -14.11 11.68 8.08
C VAL A 15 -14.54 10.27 7.64
N PRO A 16 -15.82 9.96 7.42
CA PRO A 16 -16.22 8.63 6.95
C PRO A 16 -15.67 8.33 5.55
N ASP A 17 -15.45 9.34 4.71
CA ASP A 17 -14.85 9.16 3.39
C ASP A 17 -13.39 8.75 3.48
N VAL A 18 -12.59 9.43 4.31
CA VAL A 18 -11.19 9.05 4.57
C VAL A 18 -11.12 7.67 5.22
N ALA A 19 -12.02 7.34 6.13
CA ALA A 19 -12.10 6.00 6.73
C ALA A 19 -12.41 4.92 5.67
N ARG A 20 -13.33 5.21 4.74
CA ARG A 20 -13.67 4.30 3.63
C ARG A 20 -12.54 4.14 2.63
N ILE A 21 -11.84 5.23 2.30
CA ILE A 21 -10.65 5.18 1.45
C ILE A 21 -9.58 4.31 2.13
N GLY A 22 -9.31 4.56 3.42
CA GLY A 22 -8.36 3.76 4.19
C GLY A 22 -8.72 2.27 4.21
N SER A 23 -10.00 1.93 4.43
CA SER A 23 -10.44 0.54 4.43
C SER A 23 -10.37 -0.12 3.05
N SER A 24 -10.66 0.62 1.97
CA SER A 24 -10.55 0.12 0.60
C SER A 24 -9.10 -0.19 0.21
N ILE A 25 -8.14 0.63 0.63
CA ILE A 25 -6.72 0.42 0.35
C ILE A 25 -6.15 -0.73 1.19
N GLY A 26 -6.51 -0.81 2.47
CA GLY A 26 -5.82 -1.65 3.45
C GLY A 26 -6.12 -3.14 3.38
N ALA A 27 -7.37 -3.56 3.09
CA ALA A 27 -7.77 -4.95 3.36
C ALA A 27 -7.82 -5.87 2.13
N PRO A 28 -8.55 -5.53 1.04
CA PRO A 28 -8.72 -6.46 -0.08
C PRO A 28 -7.50 -6.45 -1.02
N ASP A 29 -7.07 -5.25 -1.41
CA ASP A 29 -6.08 -5.06 -2.46
C ASP A 29 -4.68 -5.42 -1.98
N THR A 30 -4.33 -5.03 -0.75
CA THR A 30 -3.03 -5.34 -0.14
C THR A 30 -2.85 -6.84 0.03
N ALA A 31 -3.89 -7.56 0.49
CA ALA A 31 -3.82 -9.02 0.67
C ALA A 31 -3.72 -9.75 -0.68
N ALA A 32 -4.47 -9.30 -1.69
CA ALA A 32 -4.42 -9.88 -3.03
C ALA A 32 -3.05 -9.68 -3.70
N ALA A 33 -2.44 -8.51 -3.52
CA ALA A 33 -1.13 -8.17 -4.08
C ALA A 33 0.04 -8.79 -3.30
N ALA A 34 -0.11 -9.04 -1.99
CA ALA A 34 0.98 -9.51 -1.13
C ALA A 34 1.66 -10.77 -1.67
N ARG A 35 0.89 -11.79 -2.09
CA ARG A 35 1.46 -13.03 -2.61
C ARG A 35 2.23 -12.83 -3.92
N PRO A 36 1.64 -12.28 -5.00
CA PRO A 36 2.36 -12.13 -6.27
C PRO A 36 3.60 -11.23 -6.20
N THR A 37 3.66 -10.26 -5.27
CA THR A 37 4.84 -9.38 -5.14
C THR A 37 5.93 -9.94 -4.22
N THR A 38 5.60 -10.81 -3.26
CA THR A 38 6.56 -11.40 -2.33
C THR A 38 7.04 -12.80 -2.72
N SER A 39 6.27 -13.53 -3.52
CA SER A 39 6.58 -14.91 -3.93
C SER A 39 7.07 -15.00 -5.39
N VAL A 40 7.88 -14.04 -5.83
CA VAL A 40 8.45 -14.02 -7.18
C VAL A 40 9.48 -15.15 -7.32
N LEU A 41 9.36 -15.95 -8.38
CA LEU A 41 10.33 -17.00 -8.72
C LEU A 41 11.48 -16.44 -9.57
N ALA A 42 12.67 -16.96 -9.34
CA ALA A 42 13.84 -16.65 -10.17
C ALA A 42 13.64 -17.16 -11.60
N ALA A 43 13.97 -16.33 -12.59
CA ALA A 43 13.83 -16.68 -14.00
C ALA A 43 14.90 -17.69 -14.45
N GLY A 44 16.10 -17.61 -13.88
CA GLY A 44 17.22 -18.52 -14.08
C GLY A 44 17.89 -18.91 -12.76
N ALA A 45 18.90 -19.79 -12.85
CA ALA A 45 19.71 -20.24 -11.72
C ALA A 45 20.95 -19.36 -11.45
N ASP A 46 21.05 -18.23 -12.14
CA ASP A 46 22.14 -17.28 -12.04
C ASP A 46 21.95 -16.29 -10.88
N GLU A 47 23.05 -15.67 -10.47
CA GLU A 47 23.10 -14.71 -9.38
C GLU A 47 22.24 -13.47 -9.66
N VAL A 48 22.14 -13.01 -10.92
CA VAL A 48 21.35 -11.82 -11.28
C VAL A 48 19.86 -12.11 -11.06
N SER A 49 19.38 -13.29 -11.45
CA SER A 49 18.01 -13.73 -11.19
C SER A 49 17.70 -13.79 -9.69
N ALA A 50 18.66 -14.23 -8.86
CA ALA A 50 18.50 -14.26 -7.40
C ALA A 50 18.41 -12.84 -6.81
N ASP A 51 19.25 -11.92 -7.26
CA ASP A 51 19.25 -10.53 -6.80
C ASP A 51 17.95 -9.79 -7.18
N VAL A 52 17.40 -10.07 -8.37
CA VAL A 52 16.10 -9.52 -8.78
C VAL A 52 14.98 -10.01 -7.87
N VAL A 53 14.94 -11.30 -7.50
CA VAL A 53 13.95 -11.81 -6.54
C VAL A 53 14.10 -11.12 -5.18
N ALA A 54 15.34 -10.92 -4.71
CA ALA A 54 15.59 -10.20 -3.47
C ALA A 54 15.09 -8.74 -3.52
N LEU A 55 15.28 -8.06 -4.66
CA LEU A 55 14.75 -6.70 -4.89
C LEU A 55 13.21 -6.68 -4.79
N PHE A 56 12.51 -7.61 -5.44
CA PHE A 56 11.06 -7.72 -5.32
C PHE A 56 10.62 -7.92 -3.87
N GLY A 57 11.30 -8.81 -3.13
CA GLY A 57 11.03 -9.04 -1.72
C GLY A 57 11.38 -7.85 -0.79
N TRP A 58 12.24 -6.93 -1.23
CA TRP A 58 12.51 -5.68 -0.53
C TRP A 58 11.46 -4.61 -0.84
N VAL A 59 11.09 -4.45 -2.12
CA VAL A 59 10.06 -3.48 -2.55
C VAL A 59 8.67 -3.84 -2.02
N ALA A 60 8.36 -5.13 -1.88
CA ALA A 60 7.05 -5.61 -1.45
C ALA A 60 6.80 -5.54 0.08
N ARG A 61 7.80 -5.19 0.88
CA ARG A 61 7.68 -4.99 2.33
C ARG A 61 7.46 -3.53 2.66
#